data_AF-A0A958IUH2-F1
#
_entry.id   AF-A0A958IUH2-F1
#
_cell.length_a   1.000
_cell.length_b   1.000
_cell.length_c   1.000
_cell.angle_alpha   90.00
_cell.angle_beta   90.00
_cell.angle_gamma   90.00
#
_symmetry.space_group_name_H-M   'P 1'
#
loop_
_entity.id
_entity.type
_entity.pdbx_description
1 polymer ?
#
loop_
_entity_poly.entity_id
_entity_poly.type
_entity_poly.pdbx_seq_one_letter_code
_entity_poly.pdbx_strand_id
1 'polypeptide(L)'
;QLRFNNQEQQVWGVNINRWIPDINEDVYWIYVPSKETGWSSRFGTLEGIRDIRPSRRLELLPYAAGGLTLDNQVSEDDPFQDQTDLNHRAGLDLKMGLGPNLTLDATVNPDFGQVEADPAEVNLSAFETFFDERRPFFTEGDQLLQGSGPGYYYSRRIGASPNKEVEGDYVDVPNNSTIIGAAKLTGRLKSGLSLGALTALTAREYARSYDRAADVQERIQVEPASGFGVLRLQQEFGREASTVGLTLTGVQRDLTSGEPLAAELNRRALSGGSDWNLRFKNGMYQLGGHLGFSHVEGDAGAIAAVQRASARYYQRPDIDYLTLDTTRTSLGGYSAGLYLSKNSGRHWLWGSSFWAESPGFELNDVGRLNSSDDAGLQVYLRYRETLPTRYFQNYQFEISSAGEWNYGGERQLSVAELAAELMLRNFWRIKGEFGYSTRAQSDKLTRGGPSMGSGRGWWGEVGLSNSFAATTRWELGLYTSRTELGSREVSARGQLSFRPGSRWELSLAPRFYRHISVRQYVTEAAGGRAETYGRRYIFATVDQRILSSQLRLNYAFTPDFSLEFYGEPF
;
A
#
# COMPACT_ATOMS: atom_id res chain seq x y z
N GLN A 1 -26.33 4.81 3.94
CA GLN A 1 -27.01 5.89 4.67
C GLN A 1 -26.34 7.24 4.34
N LEU A 2 -27.10 8.32 4.09
CA LEU A 2 -26.56 9.61 3.62
C LEU A 2 -26.22 10.56 4.78
N ARG A 3 -25.04 11.19 4.74
CA ARG A 3 -24.59 12.25 5.66
C ARG A 3 -24.79 13.62 4.99
N PHE A 4 -25.43 14.58 5.65
CA PHE A 4 -25.75 15.89 5.07
C PHE A 4 -25.83 16.98 6.16
N ASN A 5 -25.52 18.22 5.78
CA ASN A 5 -25.52 19.38 6.67
C ASN A 5 -26.94 19.77 7.11
N ASN A 6 -27.14 20.20 8.36
CA ASN A 6 -28.41 20.82 8.77
C ASN A 6 -28.53 22.18 8.06
N GLN A 7 -29.37 22.24 7.03
CA GLN A 7 -29.70 23.42 6.22
C GLN A 7 -31.19 23.36 5.87
N GLU A 8 -31.85 24.51 5.85
CA GLU A 8 -33.29 24.64 5.56
C GLU A 8 -33.65 24.08 4.18
N GLN A 9 -32.79 24.33 3.18
CA GLN A 9 -32.87 23.74 1.86
C GLN A 9 -31.56 23.00 1.58
N GLN A 10 -31.68 21.73 1.17
CA GLN A 10 -30.56 20.94 0.67
C GLN A 10 -30.48 21.07 -0.84
N VAL A 11 -29.27 21.26 -1.36
CA VAL A 11 -28.97 21.20 -2.78
C VAL A 11 -27.93 20.11 -2.98
N TRP A 12 -28.30 19.05 -3.70
CA TRP A 12 -27.42 17.90 -3.93
C TRP A 12 -27.00 17.84 -5.40
N GLY A 13 -25.75 17.47 -5.65
CA GLY A 13 -25.31 17.09 -6.99
C GLY A 13 -25.83 15.68 -7.30
N VAL A 14 -26.66 15.55 -8.34
CA VAL A 14 -27.19 14.26 -8.81
C VAL A 14 -26.90 14.10 -10.30
N ASN A 15 -26.42 12.93 -10.68
CA ASN A 15 -26.38 12.51 -12.07
C ASN A 15 -26.89 11.08 -12.16
N ILE A 16 -27.76 10.83 -13.12
CA ILE A 16 -28.31 9.51 -13.39
C ILE A 16 -27.58 9.00 -14.62
N ASN A 17 -26.83 7.91 -14.46
CA ASN A 17 -26.21 7.19 -15.56
C ASN A 17 -27.05 5.94 -15.85
N ARG A 18 -27.35 5.71 -17.12
CA ARG A 18 -27.75 4.41 -17.64
C ARG A 18 -26.65 3.91 -18.57
N TRP A 19 -25.98 2.87 -18.14
CA TRP A 19 -25.10 2.11 -19.01
C TRP A 19 -25.92 1.11 -19.84
N ILE A 20 -25.67 1.07 -21.14
CA ILE A 20 -26.29 0.17 -22.11
C ILE A 20 -25.18 -0.74 -22.66
N PRO A 21 -25.00 -1.94 -22.09
CA PRO A 21 -23.86 -2.80 -22.40
C PRO A 21 -23.78 -3.21 -23.87
N ASP A 22 -24.90 -3.56 -24.49
CA ASP A 22 -24.93 -4.16 -25.84
C ASP A 22 -24.36 -3.26 -26.95
N ILE A 23 -24.48 -1.94 -26.78
CA ILE A 23 -23.92 -0.92 -27.67
C ILE A 23 -22.77 -0.14 -27.02
N ASN A 24 -22.41 -0.54 -25.79
CA ASN A 24 -21.42 0.07 -24.93
C ASN A 24 -21.56 1.61 -24.82
N GLU A 25 -22.77 2.04 -24.46
CA GLU A 25 -23.14 3.45 -24.35
C GLU A 25 -23.45 3.83 -22.90
N ASP A 26 -22.90 4.96 -22.45
CA ASP A 26 -23.30 5.60 -21.20
C ASP A 26 -24.20 6.80 -21.49
N VAL A 27 -25.44 6.73 -21.03
CA VAL A 27 -26.40 7.82 -21.11
C VAL A 27 -26.44 8.53 -19.76
N TYR A 28 -26.02 9.79 -19.73
CA TYR A 28 -26.07 10.63 -18.54
C TYR A 28 -27.24 11.60 -18.61
N TRP A 29 -27.91 11.84 -17.47
CA TRP A 29 -28.86 12.94 -17.34
C TRP A 29 -28.19 14.29 -17.62
N ILE A 30 -27.02 14.51 -17.04
CA ILE A 30 -26.15 15.66 -17.35
C ILE A 30 -24.85 15.16 -17.98
N TYR A 31 -24.58 15.59 -19.21
CA TYR A 31 -23.37 15.23 -19.94
C TYR A 31 -22.11 15.66 -19.19
N VAL A 32 -21.22 14.71 -18.93
CA VAL A 32 -19.89 14.97 -18.38
C VAL A 32 -18.87 14.88 -19.52
N PRO A 33 -18.23 15.99 -19.92
CA PRO A 33 -17.30 15.98 -21.04
C PRO A 33 -16.08 15.10 -20.78
N SER A 34 -15.79 14.17 -21.70
CA SER A 34 -14.62 13.26 -21.61
C SER A 34 -13.26 13.97 -21.67
N LYS A 35 -13.24 15.26 -22.02
CA LYS A 35 -12.05 16.09 -22.12
C LYS A 35 -11.73 16.84 -20.83
N GLU A 36 -12.66 16.90 -19.88
CA GLU A 36 -12.56 17.67 -18.63
C GLU A 36 -12.30 16.76 -17.43
N THR A 37 -11.79 17.32 -16.32
CA THR A 37 -11.64 16.61 -15.04
C THR A 37 -12.77 16.99 -14.09
N GLY A 38 -13.09 16.11 -13.13
CA GLY A 38 -14.13 16.37 -12.13
C GLY A 38 -15.49 15.81 -12.52
N TRP A 39 -15.70 14.51 -12.25
CA TRP A 39 -16.96 13.81 -12.54
C TRP A 39 -18.12 14.35 -11.69
N SER A 40 -18.02 14.27 -10.36
CA SER A 40 -19.08 14.70 -9.43
C SER A 40 -19.35 16.21 -9.47
N SER A 41 -18.38 17.03 -9.85
CA SER A 41 -18.55 18.49 -9.97
C SER A 41 -19.42 18.91 -11.16
N ARG A 42 -19.76 17.98 -12.06
CA ARG A 42 -20.60 18.24 -13.26
C ARG A 42 -22.00 17.66 -13.12
N PHE A 43 -22.37 17.19 -11.93
CA PHE A 43 -23.69 16.66 -11.68
C PHE A 43 -24.74 17.78 -11.73
N GLY A 44 -25.98 17.44 -12.08
CA GLY A 44 -27.10 18.38 -12.03
C GLY A 44 -27.46 18.72 -10.58
N THR A 45 -28.13 19.85 -10.36
CA THR A 45 -28.59 20.24 -9.03
C THR A 45 -29.98 19.64 -8.77
N LEU A 46 -30.08 18.81 -7.73
CA LEU A 46 -31.34 18.41 -7.13
C LEU A 46 -31.70 19.40 -6.03
N GLU A 47 -32.75 20.18 -6.28
CA GLU A 47 -33.30 21.18 -5.36
C GLU A 47 -34.67 20.74 -4.81
N GLY A 48 -35.22 21.49 -3.86
CA GLY A 48 -36.55 21.23 -3.29
C GLY A 48 -36.57 20.25 -2.11
N ILE A 49 -35.42 19.72 -1.70
CA ILE A 49 -35.29 18.94 -0.46
C ILE A 49 -35.28 19.91 0.72
N ARG A 50 -36.37 19.95 1.48
CA ARG A 50 -36.57 20.83 2.65
C ARG A 50 -36.99 20.01 3.87
N ASP A 51 -36.82 20.61 5.05
CA ASP A 51 -37.30 20.07 6.33
C ASP A 51 -36.74 18.69 6.73
N ILE A 52 -35.66 18.22 6.10
CA ILE A 52 -34.95 17.03 6.53
C ILE A 52 -33.93 17.38 7.61
N ARG A 53 -33.92 16.64 8.71
CA ARG A 53 -32.98 16.84 9.82
C ARG A 53 -31.93 15.73 9.79
N PRO A 54 -30.63 16.06 9.86
CA PRO A 54 -29.62 15.04 10.06
C PRO A 54 -29.82 14.43 11.45
N SER A 55 -29.97 13.11 11.52
CA SER A 55 -30.00 12.44 12.81
C SER A 55 -28.59 12.36 13.38
N ARG A 56 -28.41 12.82 14.62
CA ARG A 56 -27.22 12.48 15.42
C ARG A 56 -27.35 11.01 15.77
N ARG A 57 -26.35 10.23 15.40
CA ARG A 57 -26.36 8.77 15.59
C ARG A 57 -25.34 8.42 16.63
N LEU A 58 -25.77 7.65 17.60
CA LEU A 58 -24.95 7.01 18.61
C LEU A 58 -25.24 5.52 18.48
N GLU A 59 -24.23 4.75 18.09
CA GLU A 59 -24.27 3.31 17.99
C GLU A 59 -23.27 2.76 19.00
N LEU A 60 -23.73 1.85 19.86
CA LEU A 60 -22.93 1.14 20.84
C LEU A 60 -23.08 -0.34 20.54
N LEU A 61 -21.97 -1.01 20.28
CA LEU A 61 -21.91 -2.39 19.82
C LEU A 61 -20.99 -3.18 20.76
N PRO A 62 -21.50 -3.66 21.91
CA PRO A 62 -20.76 -4.60 22.74
C PRO A 62 -20.68 -5.96 22.04
N TYR A 63 -19.55 -6.65 22.23
CA TYR A 63 -19.40 -8.01 21.74
C TYR A 63 -18.74 -8.91 22.79
N ALA A 64 -19.03 -10.20 22.70
CA ALA A 64 -18.32 -11.26 23.40
C ALA A 64 -18.12 -12.41 22.41
N ALA A 65 -16.93 -12.99 22.41
CA ALA A 65 -16.59 -14.14 21.58
C ALA A 65 -15.81 -15.16 22.40
N GLY A 66 -15.99 -16.44 22.05
CA GLY A 66 -15.20 -17.54 22.58
C GLY A 66 -14.76 -18.44 21.43
N GLY A 67 -13.60 -19.06 21.58
CA GLY A 67 -13.03 -19.99 20.62
C GLY A 67 -12.52 -21.23 21.33
N LEU A 68 -12.60 -22.35 20.63
CA LEU A 68 -12.14 -23.65 21.07
C LEU A 68 -11.23 -24.21 19.99
N THR A 69 -9.96 -24.36 20.30
CA THR A 69 -9.00 -25.06 19.44
C THR A 69 -8.81 -26.46 19.97
N LEU A 70 -9.02 -27.46 19.13
CA LEU A 70 -8.78 -28.87 19.44
C LEU A 70 -7.62 -29.36 18.59
N ASP A 71 -6.48 -29.61 19.22
CA ASP A 71 -5.30 -30.13 18.55
C ASP A 71 -5.10 -31.60 18.89
N ASN A 72 -5.19 -32.48 17.89
CA ASN A 72 -5.03 -33.92 18.08
C ASN A 72 -3.57 -34.39 17.90
N GLN A 73 -2.64 -33.48 17.61
CA GLN A 73 -1.22 -33.75 17.41
C GLN A 73 -0.38 -32.90 18.36
N VAL A 74 -0.66 -33.02 19.66
CA VAL A 74 0.15 -32.39 20.70
C VAL A 74 1.46 -33.15 20.88
N SER A 75 2.59 -32.44 20.84
CA SER A 75 3.89 -32.99 21.22
C SER A 75 3.98 -33.10 22.74
N GLU A 76 4.26 -34.28 23.30
CA GLU A 76 4.48 -34.44 24.76
C GLU A 76 5.66 -33.59 25.28
N ASP A 77 6.57 -33.22 24.38
CA ASP A 77 7.74 -32.40 24.69
C ASP A 77 7.44 -30.87 24.64
N ASP A 78 6.28 -30.44 24.10
CA ASP A 78 5.90 -29.02 24.00
C ASP A 78 5.00 -28.59 25.18
N PRO A 79 5.51 -27.78 26.14
CA PRO A 79 4.74 -27.37 27.31
C PRO A 79 3.69 -26.27 27.02
N PHE A 80 3.63 -25.74 25.80
CA PHE A 80 2.72 -24.65 25.42
C PHE A 80 1.54 -25.09 24.56
N GLN A 81 1.58 -26.32 24.06
CA GLN A 81 0.52 -26.88 23.22
C GLN A 81 -0.44 -27.71 24.07
N ASP A 82 -1.65 -27.21 24.26
CA ASP A 82 -2.72 -27.96 24.91
C ASP A 82 -3.62 -28.65 23.87
N GLN A 83 -4.08 -29.87 24.16
CA GLN A 83 -5.04 -30.58 23.32
C GLN A 83 -6.36 -29.82 23.14
N THR A 84 -6.66 -28.94 24.10
CA THR A 84 -7.89 -28.15 24.14
C THR A 84 -7.53 -26.76 24.66
N ASP A 85 -7.51 -25.78 23.76
CA ASP A 85 -7.33 -24.38 24.11
C ASP A 85 -8.68 -23.65 24.02
N LEU A 86 -9.05 -22.97 25.11
CA LEU A 86 -10.28 -22.20 25.23
C LEU A 86 -9.94 -20.72 25.39
N ASN A 87 -10.24 -19.94 24.36
CA ASN A 87 -10.07 -18.50 24.38
C ASN A 87 -11.41 -17.76 24.53
N HIS A 88 -11.37 -16.60 25.16
CA HIS A 88 -12.53 -15.73 25.34
C HIS A 88 -12.11 -14.28 25.26
N ARG A 89 -12.97 -13.45 24.68
CA ARG A 89 -12.75 -12.02 24.54
C ARG A 89 -14.06 -11.26 24.59
N ALA A 90 -14.00 -10.04 25.07
CA ALA A 90 -15.11 -9.11 25.05
C ALA A 90 -14.60 -7.71 24.75
N GLY A 91 -15.41 -6.91 24.06
CA GLY A 91 -15.07 -5.56 23.69
C GLY A 91 -16.30 -4.72 23.40
N LEU A 92 -16.06 -3.46 23.04
CA LEU A 92 -17.10 -2.48 22.82
C LEU A 92 -16.69 -1.53 21.72
N ASP A 93 -17.52 -1.42 20.69
CA ASP A 93 -17.39 -0.39 19.67
C ASP A 93 -18.43 0.72 19.89
N LEU A 94 -18.02 1.94 19.60
CA LEU A 94 -18.79 3.16 19.68
C LEU A 94 -18.67 3.91 18.36
N LYS A 95 -19.80 4.34 17.82
CA LYS A 95 -19.86 5.24 16.68
C LYS A 95 -20.80 6.39 16.95
N MET A 96 -20.27 7.60 16.90
CA MET A 96 -21.01 8.81 17.25
C MET A 96 -20.83 9.91 16.21
N GLY A 97 -21.94 10.38 15.64
CA GLY A 97 -21.97 11.60 14.83
C GLY A 97 -21.88 12.85 15.71
N LEU A 98 -20.72 13.52 15.73
CA LEU A 98 -20.50 14.78 16.47
C LEU A 98 -21.07 16.01 15.73
N GLY A 99 -21.38 15.84 14.45
CA GLY A 99 -22.00 16.85 13.62
C GLY A 99 -22.51 16.24 12.33
N PRO A 100 -22.98 17.07 11.38
CA PRO A 100 -23.59 16.55 10.15
C PRO A 100 -22.61 15.73 9.28
N ASN A 101 -21.32 16.06 9.37
CA ASN A 101 -20.25 15.48 8.55
C ASN A 101 -19.00 15.09 9.38
N LEU A 102 -19.14 14.91 10.69
CA LEU A 102 -18.05 14.56 11.60
C LEU A 102 -18.44 13.34 12.43
N THR A 103 -17.64 12.29 12.36
CA THR A 103 -17.88 11.01 13.03
C THR A 103 -16.71 10.68 13.94
N LEU A 104 -17.03 10.30 15.17
CA LEU A 104 -16.13 9.67 16.12
C LEU A 104 -16.41 8.17 16.14
N ASP A 105 -15.44 7.38 15.75
CA ASP A 105 -15.41 5.93 15.93
C ASP A 105 -14.45 5.62 17.08
N ALA A 106 -14.84 4.79 18.03
CA ALA A 106 -13.98 4.36 19.13
C ALA A 106 -14.21 2.88 19.43
N THR A 107 -13.17 2.21 19.89
CA THR A 107 -13.21 0.79 20.23
C THR A 107 -12.37 0.52 21.47
N VAL A 108 -12.82 -0.43 22.29
CA VAL A 108 -12.08 -1.00 23.42
C VAL A 108 -12.01 -2.49 23.20
N ASN A 109 -10.77 -3.02 23.15
CA ASN A 109 -10.47 -4.40 22.78
C ASN A 109 -11.25 -4.84 21.53
N PRO A 110 -10.91 -4.36 20.32
CA PRO A 110 -11.64 -4.67 19.10
C PRO A 110 -11.53 -6.13 18.66
N ASP A 111 -12.59 -6.64 18.00
CA ASP A 111 -12.54 -7.92 17.28
C ASP A 111 -12.07 -7.70 15.84
N PHE A 112 -10.80 -8.05 15.58
CA PHE A 112 -10.26 -8.13 14.23
C PHE A 112 -10.08 -9.56 13.71
N GLY A 113 -10.57 -10.57 14.43
CA GLY A 113 -10.46 -11.98 14.04
C GLY A 113 -11.44 -12.39 12.92
N GLN A 114 -12.34 -11.51 12.51
CA GLN A 114 -13.32 -11.76 11.44
C GLN A 114 -12.86 -11.29 10.05
N VAL A 115 -11.63 -10.78 9.93
CA VAL A 115 -11.08 -10.36 8.63
C VAL A 115 -10.37 -11.51 7.93
N GLU A 116 -10.38 -11.47 6.60
CA GLU A 116 -9.66 -12.42 5.75
C GLU A 116 -8.17 -12.43 6.11
N ALA A 117 -7.58 -13.64 6.19
CA ALA A 117 -6.15 -13.80 6.42
C ALA A 117 -5.35 -13.23 5.25
N ASP A 118 -4.15 -12.73 5.53
CA ASP A 118 -3.28 -12.24 4.48
C ASP A 118 -2.84 -13.39 3.56
N PRO A 119 -2.66 -13.14 2.25
CA PRO A 119 -2.14 -14.14 1.34
C PRO A 119 -0.77 -14.64 1.80
N ALA A 120 -0.55 -15.96 1.72
CA ALA A 120 0.77 -16.53 1.98
C ALA A 120 1.74 -16.08 0.87
N GLU A 121 2.67 -15.19 1.22
CA GLU A 121 3.70 -14.70 0.31
C GLU A 121 5.10 -15.08 0.82
N VAL A 122 5.87 -15.78 -0.01
CA VAL A 122 7.30 -16.03 0.26
C VAL A 122 8.10 -14.84 -0.28
N ASN A 123 8.38 -13.87 0.58
CA ASN A 123 9.18 -12.71 0.23
C ASN A 123 10.68 -13.05 0.33
N LEU A 124 11.36 -13.09 -0.83
CA LEU A 124 12.82 -13.31 -0.92
C LEU A 124 13.63 -12.00 -0.99
N SER A 125 12.96 -10.86 -0.98
CA SER A 125 13.61 -9.55 -0.99
C SER A 125 14.12 -9.17 0.40
N ALA A 126 14.83 -8.04 0.49
CA ALA A 126 15.21 -7.45 1.77
C ALA A 126 14.20 -6.40 2.26
N PHE A 127 13.15 -6.14 1.48
CA PHE A 127 12.16 -5.11 1.75
C PHE A 127 10.90 -5.76 2.28
N GLU A 128 10.17 -5.03 3.10
CA GLU A 128 8.92 -5.49 3.67
C GLU A 128 7.81 -5.62 2.61
N THR A 129 6.92 -6.59 2.78
CA THR A 129 5.69 -6.69 1.99
C THR A 129 4.57 -5.92 2.69
N PHE A 130 3.88 -5.04 1.97
CA PHE A 130 2.74 -4.31 2.51
C PHE A 130 1.42 -4.94 2.05
N PHE A 131 0.57 -5.27 3.01
CA PHE A 131 -0.79 -5.74 2.78
C PHE A 131 -1.81 -4.62 2.92
N ASP A 132 -2.88 -4.67 2.13
CA ASP A 132 -4.03 -3.77 2.26
C ASP A 132 -4.71 -3.93 3.63
N GLU A 133 -5.25 -2.86 4.19
CA GLU A 133 -6.02 -2.94 5.43
C GLU A 133 -7.40 -3.56 5.17
N ARG A 134 -7.80 -4.54 6.00
CA ARG A 134 -9.09 -5.25 5.91
C ARG A 134 -10.01 -4.97 7.09
N ARG A 135 -9.48 -4.46 8.20
CA ARG A 135 -10.25 -4.19 9.42
C ARG A 135 -11.17 -2.98 9.22
N PRO A 136 -12.51 -3.14 9.35
CA PRO A 136 -13.48 -2.06 9.09
C PRO A 136 -13.20 -0.76 9.86
N PHE A 137 -12.73 -0.88 11.10
CA PHE A 137 -12.34 0.28 11.92
C PHE A 137 -11.25 1.12 11.24
N PHE A 138 -10.28 0.53 10.53
CA PHE A 138 -9.20 1.28 9.91
C PHE A 138 -9.50 1.69 8.47
N THR A 139 -10.35 0.95 7.74
CA THR A 139 -10.71 1.25 6.34
C THR A 139 -11.76 2.34 6.21
N GLU A 140 -12.71 2.49 7.15
CA GLU A 140 -13.75 3.50 7.01
C GLU A 140 -13.18 4.93 7.09
N GLY A 141 -13.23 5.69 6.00
CA GLY A 141 -12.75 7.08 6.00
C GLY A 141 -11.22 7.22 6.12
N ASP A 142 -10.48 6.15 5.82
CA ASP A 142 -9.01 6.13 5.74
C ASP A 142 -8.44 7.17 4.76
N GLN A 143 -9.18 7.48 3.70
CA GLN A 143 -8.89 8.53 2.73
C GLN A 143 -8.69 9.91 3.37
N LEU A 144 -9.27 10.15 4.56
CA LEU A 144 -9.12 11.41 5.30
C LEU A 144 -7.87 11.42 6.20
N LEU A 145 -7.21 10.28 6.39
CA LEU A 145 -5.94 10.12 7.12
C LEU A 145 -4.73 10.05 6.17
N GLN A 146 -4.97 9.84 4.88
CA GLN A 146 -3.93 9.78 3.85
C GLN A 146 -3.75 11.14 3.17
N GLY A 147 -2.52 11.44 2.74
CA GLY A 147 -2.14 12.66 2.04
C GLY A 147 -1.36 12.35 0.77
N SER A 148 -1.02 13.40 0.02
CA SER A 148 -0.07 13.27 -1.08
C SER A 148 1.36 13.22 -0.51
N GLY A 149 2.23 12.39 -1.10
CA GLY A 149 3.60 12.20 -0.63
C GLY A 149 3.84 10.80 -0.04
N PRO A 150 4.82 10.65 0.88
CA PRO A 150 5.14 9.37 1.48
C PRO A 150 3.96 8.76 2.23
N GLY A 151 3.99 7.44 2.38
CA GLY A 151 2.98 6.72 3.14
C GLY A 151 3.14 6.90 4.65
N TYR A 152 2.85 8.10 5.18
CA TYR A 152 2.96 8.42 6.61
C TYR A 152 2.04 7.59 7.50
N TYR A 153 0.99 6.99 6.93
CA TYR A 153 0.02 6.18 7.64
C TYR A 153 -0.14 4.81 6.99
N TYR A 154 0.15 3.78 7.78
CA TYR A 154 -0.04 2.37 7.48
C TYR A 154 -0.63 1.68 8.72
N SER A 155 -1.95 1.53 8.73
CA SER A 155 -2.70 1.06 9.91
C SER A 155 -2.33 -0.34 10.39
N ARG A 156 -1.77 -1.18 9.52
CA ARG A 156 -1.28 -2.53 9.84
C ARG A 156 -0.14 -2.53 10.85
N ARG A 157 0.56 -1.41 11.07
CA ARG A 157 1.51 -1.24 12.19
C ARG A 157 0.82 -1.33 13.55
N ILE A 158 -0.45 -0.90 13.64
CA ILE A 158 -1.23 -0.90 14.88
C ILE A 158 -1.78 -2.30 15.10
N GLY A 159 -1.31 -2.96 16.15
CA GLY A 159 -1.62 -4.37 16.43
C GLY A 159 -0.88 -5.35 15.53
N ALA A 160 0.29 -4.95 15.00
CA ALA A 160 1.17 -5.86 14.26
C ALA A 160 1.68 -7.00 15.14
N SER A 161 2.23 -8.04 14.50
CA SER A 161 2.97 -9.09 15.20
C SER A 161 4.13 -8.50 16.01
N PRO A 162 4.43 -9.05 17.21
CA PRO A 162 5.55 -8.59 18.02
C PRO A 162 6.87 -8.55 17.24
N ASN A 163 7.67 -7.50 17.46
CA ASN A 163 8.89 -7.28 16.67
C ASN A 163 10.05 -8.19 17.07
N LYS A 164 10.11 -8.63 18.33
CA LYS A 164 11.25 -9.40 18.85
C LYS A 164 11.09 -10.89 18.52
N GLU A 165 12.08 -11.44 17.82
CA GLU A 165 12.24 -12.88 17.67
C GLU A 165 12.74 -13.51 18.97
N VAL A 166 12.25 -14.71 19.29
CA VAL A 166 12.58 -15.43 20.51
C VAL A 166 13.07 -16.82 20.14
N GLU A 167 14.23 -17.20 20.67
CA GLU A 167 14.83 -18.52 20.51
C GLU A 167 14.39 -19.46 21.65
N GLY A 168 14.29 -20.75 21.35
CA GLY A 168 13.93 -21.83 22.28
C GLY A 168 13.66 -23.13 21.53
N ASP A 169 13.64 -24.26 22.23
CA ASP A 169 13.20 -25.54 21.63
C ASP A 169 11.69 -25.50 21.35
N TYR A 170 10.95 -24.86 22.25
CA TYR A 170 9.54 -24.53 22.09
C TYR A 170 9.31 -23.07 22.44
N VAL A 171 8.50 -22.37 21.64
CA VAL A 171 8.23 -20.94 21.84
C VAL A 171 6.76 -20.66 21.54
N ASP A 172 6.10 -20.02 22.49
CA ASP A 172 4.74 -19.49 22.37
C ASP A 172 4.81 -17.96 22.29
N VAL A 173 4.57 -17.42 21.11
CA VAL A 173 4.58 -15.98 20.82
C VAL A 173 3.17 -15.56 20.38
N PRO A 174 2.61 -14.45 20.91
CA PRO A 174 1.38 -13.89 20.40
C PRO A 174 1.48 -13.53 18.91
N ASN A 175 0.50 -13.94 18.11
CA ASN A 175 0.47 -13.62 16.68
C ASN A 175 0.38 -12.11 16.40
N ASN A 176 -0.27 -11.36 17.28
CA ASN A 176 -0.53 -9.92 17.12
C ASN A 176 -0.50 -9.22 18.48
N SER A 177 -0.10 -7.96 18.46
CA SER A 177 -0.17 -7.10 19.64
C SER A 177 -1.61 -6.69 19.92
N THR A 178 -2.05 -6.84 21.17
CA THR A 178 -3.41 -6.54 21.60
C THR A 178 -3.65 -5.03 21.56
N ILE A 179 -4.64 -4.60 20.78
CA ILE A 179 -5.10 -3.21 20.80
C ILE A 179 -6.01 -3.03 22.01
N ILE A 180 -5.57 -2.28 23.02
CA ILE A 180 -6.36 -1.98 24.22
C ILE A 180 -7.56 -1.13 23.84
N GLY A 181 -7.34 -0.15 22.97
CA GLY A 181 -8.39 0.67 22.41
C GLY A 181 -7.87 1.63 21.36
N ALA A 182 -8.79 2.14 20.55
CA ALA A 182 -8.50 3.11 19.52
C ALA A 182 -9.67 4.09 19.36
N ALA A 183 -9.36 5.30 18.92
CA ALA A 183 -10.35 6.31 18.58
C ALA A 183 -9.95 7.00 17.28
N LYS A 184 -10.94 7.29 16.45
CA LYS A 184 -10.76 7.93 15.17
C LYS A 184 -11.85 8.98 14.97
N LEU A 185 -11.43 10.19 14.65
CA LEU A 185 -12.30 11.31 14.34
C LEU A 185 -12.11 11.68 12.87
N THR A 186 -13.14 11.51 12.05
CA THR A 186 -13.06 11.82 10.61
C THR A 186 -14.24 12.65 10.15
N GLY A 187 -13.99 13.60 9.26
CA GLY A 187 -15.05 14.42 8.70
C GLY A 187 -14.61 15.55 7.79
N ARG A 188 -15.60 16.20 7.17
CA ARG A 188 -15.41 17.40 6.35
C ARG A 188 -16.36 18.51 6.79
N LEU A 189 -15.78 19.63 7.22
CA LEU A 189 -16.51 20.80 7.69
C LEU A 189 -17.05 21.63 6.51
N LYS A 190 -18.06 22.47 6.79
CA LYS A 190 -18.62 23.42 5.81
C LYS A 190 -17.59 24.41 5.25
N SER A 191 -16.49 24.65 5.95
CA SER A 191 -15.39 25.50 5.51
C SER A 191 -14.53 24.90 4.39
N GLY A 192 -14.76 23.64 4.00
CA GLY A 192 -13.88 22.90 3.09
C GLY A 192 -12.70 22.21 3.78
N LEU A 193 -12.57 22.37 5.12
CA LEU A 193 -11.57 21.65 5.91
C LEU A 193 -11.99 20.19 6.11
N SER A 194 -11.15 19.27 5.66
CA SER A 194 -11.23 17.84 5.96
C SER A 194 -10.27 17.52 7.11
N LEU A 195 -10.75 16.78 8.11
CA LEU A 195 -10.01 16.36 9.29
C LEU A 195 -10.05 14.83 9.37
N GLY A 196 -8.89 14.23 9.59
CA GLY A 196 -8.75 12.87 10.08
C GLY A 196 -7.82 12.90 11.30
N ALA A 197 -8.24 12.34 12.41
CA ALA A 197 -7.38 12.10 13.56
C ALA A 197 -7.59 10.68 14.05
N LEU A 198 -6.52 9.97 14.37
CA LEU A 198 -6.56 8.61 14.92
C LEU A 198 -5.59 8.51 16.08
N THR A 199 -6.00 7.80 17.13
CA THR A 199 -5.11 7.37 18.20
C THR A 199 -5.42 5.93 18.58
N ALA A 200 -4.39 5.17 18.96
CA ALA A 200 -4.52 3.80 19.42
C ALA A 200 -3.50 3.50 20.51
N LEU A 201 -3.85 2.57 21.40
CA LEU A 201 -2.97 2.05 22.44
C LEU A 201 -2.89 0.53 22.30
N THR A 202 -1.68 -0.02 22.31
CA THR A 202 -1.43 -1.46 22.34
C THR A 202 -0.83 -1.89 23.68
N ALA A 203 -1.07 -3.13 24.06
CA ALA A 203 -0.55 -3.72 25.29
C ALA A 203 0.93 -4.12 25.17
N ARG A 204 1.57 -4.39 26.32
CA ARG A 204 2.84 -5.12 26.37
C ARG A 204 2.55 -6.59 26.09
N GLU A 205 3.32 -7.18 25.19
CA GLU A 205 3.21 -8.60 24.86
C GLU A 205 4.43 -9.39 25.36
N TYR A 206 4.18 -10.65 25.71
CA TYR A 206 5.18 -11.56 26.24
C TYR A 206 5.12 -12.88 25.49
N ALA A 207 6.28 -13.39 25.12
CA ALA A 207 6.45 -14.77 24.70
C ALA A 207 6.85 -15.65 25.88
N ARG A 208 6.54 -16.94 25.77
CA ARG A 208 7.07 -17.99 26.64
C ARG A 208 8.04 -18.84 25.81
N SER A 209 9.25 -19.03 26.30
CA SER A 209 10.26 -19.91 25.68
C SER A 209 10.61 -21.03 26.63
N TYR A 210 10.85 -22.23 26.10
CA TYR A 210 11.28 -23.40 26.85
C TYR A 210 12.53 -24.00 26.20
N ASP A 211 13.59 -24.14 27.00
CA ASP A 211 14.83 -24.82 26.65
C ASP A 211 14.82 -26.20 27.32
N ARG A 212 14.80 -27.25 26.51
CA ARG A 212 14.71 -28.64 26.95
C ARG A 212 16.01 -29.13 27.58
N ALA A 213 17.16 -28.63 27.11
CA ALA A 213 18.46 -29.06 27.62
C ALA A 213 18.74 -28.48 29.01
N ALA A 214 18.29 -27.24 29.24
CA ALA A 214 18.40 -26.56 30.53
C ALA A 214 17.22 -26.86 31.48
N ASP A 215 16.10 -27.34 30.96
CA ASP A 215 14.82 -27.48 31.69
C ASP A 215 14.38 -26.14 32.30
N VAL A 216 14.46 -25.08 31.51
CA VAL A 216 14.14 -23.70 31.92
C VAL A 216 13.06 -23.13 31.03
N GLN A 217 12.03 -22.56 31.66
CA GLN A 217 11.01 -21.77 31.00
C GLN A 217 11.20 -20.29 31.31
N GLU A 218 11.24 -19.46 30.29
CA GLU A 218 11.38 -18.01 30.42
C GLU A 218 10.16 -17.27 29.88
N ARG A 219 9.84 -16.13 30.51
CA ARG A 219 8.85 -15.18 30.00
C ARG A 219 9.57 -13.93 29.51
N ILE A 220 9.57 -13.74 28.20
CA ILE A 220 10.34 -12.70 27.52
C ILE A 220 9.36 -11.66 26.99
N GLN A 221 9.56 -10.38 27.32
CA GLN A 221 8.80 -9.32 26.67
C GLN A 221 9.18 -9.27 25.19
N VAL A 222 8.19 -9.23 24.31
CA VAL A 222 8.39 -9.21 22.84
C VAL A 222 7.83 -7.97 22.16
N GLU A 223 6.92 -7.25 22.82
CA GLU A 223 6.43 -5.95 22.37
C GLU A 223 6.18 -5.03 23.58
N PRO A 224 6.58 -3.74 23.54
CA PRO A 224 6.21 -2.77 24.55
C PRO A 224 4.79 -2.21 24.34
N ALA A 225 4.19 -1.70 25.43
CA ALA A 225 2.99 -0.90 25.31
C ALA A 225 3.30 0.34 24.47
N SER A 226 2.48 0.58 23.45
CA SER A 226 2.76 1.59 22.44
C SER A 226 1.53 2.45 22.18
N GLY A 227 1.75 3.76 22.09
CA GLY A 227 0.76 4.74 21.70
C GLY A 227 1.01 5.24 20.30
N PHE A 228 -0.03 5.23 19.47
CA PHE A 228 -0.02 5.70 18.09
C PHE A 228 -0.89 6.95 17.96
N GLY A 229 -0.45 7.89 17.13
CA GLY A 229 -1.18 9.12 16.81
C GLY A 229 -1.04 9.47 15.34
N VAL A 230 -2.14 9.88 14.71
CA VAL A 230 -2.20 10.36 13.33
C VAL A 230 -3.13 11.56 13.29
N LEU A 231 -2.70 12.64 12.65
CA LEU A 231 -3.48 13.85 12.41
C LEU A 231 -3.30 14.29 10.96
N ARG A 232 -4.40 14.54 10.28
CA ARG A 232 -4.46 15.04 8.90
C ARG A 232 -5.46 16.19 8.82
N LEU A 233 -5.01 17.32 8.29
CA LEU A 233 -5.81 18.52 8.05
C LEU A 233 -5.68 18.95 6.59
N GLN A 234 -6.74 18.86 5.79
CA GLN A 234 -6.72 19.26 4.39
C GLN A 234 -7.75 20.35 4.11
N GLN A 235 -7.30 21.53 3.72
CA GLN A 235 -8.16 22.62 3.31
C GLN A 235 -8.36 22.59 1.80
N GLU A 236 -9.62 22.53 1.36
CA GLU A 236 -10.03 22.74 -0.02
C GLU A 236 -10.40 24.22 -0.24
N PHE A 237 -9.93 24.83 -1.33
CA PHE A 237 -10.19 26.25 -1.62
C PHE A 237 -10.20 26.55 -3.13
N GLY A 238 -10.71 27.73 -3.48
CA GLY A 238 -10.81 28.18 -4.87
C GLY A 238 -11.94 27.49 -5.64
N ARG A 239 -12.22 27.97 -6.85
CA ARG A 239 -13.29 27.42 -7.69
C ARG A 239 -12.93 26.07 -8.28
N GLU A 240 -11.64 25.81 -8.45
CA GLU A 240 -11.08 24.58 -9.01
C GLU A 240 -10.85 23.49 -7.96
N ALA A 241 -11.24 23.73 -6.69
CA ALA A 241 -11.01 22.82 -5.56
C ALA A 241 -9.52 22.45 -5.38
N SER A 242 -8.67 23.48 -5.33
CA SER A 242 -7.25 23.32 -4.95
C SER A 242 -7.17 22.90 -3.48
N THR A 243 -6.11 22.17 -3.11
CA THR A 243 -5.94 21.66 -1.75
C THR A 243 -4.58 21.99 -1.18
N VAL A 244 -4.53 22.24 0.13
CA VAL A 244 -3.32 22.27 0.94
C VAL A 244 -3.55 21.42 2.18
N GLY A 245 -2.55 20.64 2.56
CA GLY A 245 -2.61 19.63 3.59
C GLY A 245 -1.48 19.69 4.59
N LEU A 246 -1.77 19.28 5.83
CA LEU A 246 -0.79 18.92 6.85
C LEU A 246 -1.07 17.49 7.32
N THR A 247 -0.01 16.70 7.49
CA THR A 247 -0.02 15.36 8.11
C THR A 247 0.99 15.35 9.24
N LEU A 248 0.63 14.76 10.39
CA LEU A 248 1.53 14.49 11.51
C LEU A 248 1.21 13.11 12.06
N THR A 249 2.23 12.29 12.27
CA THR A 249 2.10 10.96 12.85
C THR A 249 3.16 10.76 13.91
N GLY A 250 2.82 10.00 14.95
CA GLY A 250 3.70 9.78 16.08
C GLY A 250 3.51 8.42 16.71
N VAL A 251 4.61 7.84 17.19
CA VAL A 251 4.63 6.64 18.01
C VAL A 251 5.42 6.92 19.27
N GLN A 252 4.88 6.50 20.41
CA GLN A 252 5.55 6.51 21.70
C GLN A 252 5.48 5.10 22.27
N ARG A 253 6.64 4.47 22.46
CA ARG A 253 6.75 3.18 23.13
C ARG A 253 7.16 3.37 24.57
N ASP A 254 6.61 2.55 25.44
CA ASP A 254 6.99 2.48 26.85
C ASP A 254 8.20 1.54 27.00
N LEU A 255 9.39 2.11 26.80
CA LEU A 255 10.68 1.44 26.86
C LEU A 255 11.62 2.21 27.79
N THR A 256 12.27 1.50 28.71
CA THR A 256 13.32 2.08 29.56
C THR A 256 14.68 1.87 28.90
N SER A 257 15.52 2.92 28.87
CA SER A 257 16.86 2.81 28.30
C SER A 257 17.69 1.74 29.03
N GLY A 258 18.39 0.90 28.28
CA GLY A 258 19.16 -0.23 28.78
C GLY A 258 18.38 -1.55 28.92
N GLU A 259 17.06 -1.56 28.74
CA GLU A 259 16.30 -2.80 28.60
C GLU A 259 16.61 -3.49 27.26
N PRO A 260 16.54 -4.84 27.17
CA PRO A 260 16.84 -5.55 25.92
C PRO A 260 16.08 -5.04 24.69
N LEU A 261 14.77 -4.80 24.80
CA LEU A 261 13.96 -4.27 23.70
C LEU A 261 14.32 -2.82 23.33
N ALA A 262 14.84 -2.02 24.27
CA ALA A 262 15.21 -0.63 23.99
C ALA A 262 16.41 -0.54 23.04
N ALA A 263 17.23 -1.59 22.96
CA ALA A 263 18.32 -1.71 22.00
C ALA A 263 17.89 -2.14 20.59
N GLU A 264 16.63 -2.58 20.42
CA GLU A 264 16.10 -3.09 19.15
C GLU A 264 15.04 -2.16 18.54
N LEU A 265 14.23 -1.51 19.38
CA LEU A 265 13.10 -0.68 18.96
C LEU A 265 13.31 0.80 19.26
N ASN A 266 12.85 1.63 18.33
CA ASN A 266 12.77 3.08 18.55
C ASN A 266 11.77 3.37 19.68
N ARG A 267 12.17 4.23 20.62
CA ARG A 267 11.32 4.68 21.72
C ARG A 267 10.27 5.67 21.24
N ARG A 268 10.65 6.54 20.31
CA ARG A 268 9.79 7.56 19.72
C ARG A 268 10.00 7.65 18.22
N ALA A 269 8.92 7.94 17.53
CA ALA A 269 8.96 8.35 16.13
C ALA A 269 7.98 9.49 15.91
N LEU A 270 8.40 10.48 15.15
CA LEU A 270 7.58 11.59 14.69
C LEU A 270 7.85 11.78 13.21
N SER A 271 6.81 11.74 12.40
CA SER A 271 6.93 12.06 10.98
C SER A 271 5.72 12.84 10.50
N GLY A 272 5.85 13.50 9.37
CA GLY A 272 4.77 14.31 8.84
C GLY A 272 5.27 15.28 7.80
N GLY A 273 4.39 16.18 7.40
CA GLY A 273 4.70 17.13 6.34
C GLY A 273 3.49 17.89 5.85
N SER A 274 3.74 18.76 4.88
CA SER A 274 2.71 19.48 4.15
C SER A 274 2.61 18.95 2.72
N ASP A 275 1.40 18.92 2.19
CA ASP A 275 1.14 18.59 0.79
C ASP A 275 0.24 19.63 0.12
N TRP A 276 0.28 19.72 -1.21
CA TRP A 276 -0.59 20.61 -1.96
C TRP A 276 -0.94 20.04 -3.34
N ASN A 277 -2.08 20.49 -3.87
CA ASN A 277 -2.48 20.29 -5.25
C ASN A 277 -3.22 21.55 -5.73
N LEU A 278 -2.50 22.39 -6.47
CA LEU A 278 -3.01 23.64 -7.02
C LEU A 278 -3.51 23.40 -8.44
N ARG A 279 -4.77 23.75 -8.68
CA ARG A 279 -5.45 23.51 -9.95
C ARG A 279 -5.70 24.83 -10.66
N PHE A 280 -5.32 24.91 -11.94
CA PHE A 280 -5.44 26.11 -12.75
C PHE A 280 -6.23 25.86 -14.02
N LYS A 281 -6.84 26.92 -14.57
CA LYS A 281 -7.60 26.89 -15.83
C LYS A 281 -8.66 25.77 -15.82
N ASN A 282 -9.59 25.84 -14.86
CA ASN A 282 -10.65 24.83 -14.69
C ASN A 282 -10.10 23.40 -14.48
N GLY A 283 -8.99 23.27 -13.75
CA GLY A 283 -8.34 21.98 -13.48
C GLY A 283 -7.56 21.39 -14.66
N MET A 284 -7.33 22.15 -15.74
CA MET A 284 -6.52 21.68 -16.87
C MET A 284 -5.06 21.44 -16.50
N TYR A 285 -4.51 22.29 -15.63
CA TYR A 285 -3.15 22.17 -15.14
C TYR A 285 -3.16 21.94 -13.64
N GLN A 286 -2.22 21.13 -13.16
CA GLN A 286 -2.02 20.84 -11.75
C GLN A 286 -0.55 21.07 -11.38
N LEU A 287 -0.33 21.78 -10.28
CA LEU A 287 0.96 21.86 -9.60
C LEU A 287 0.74 21.29 -8.19
N GLY A 288 1.24 20.10 -7.94
CA GLY A 288 1.18 19.51 -6.61
C GLY A 288 2.55 19.08 -6.12
N GLY A 289 2.59 18.71 -4.86
CA GLY A 289 3.85 18.35 -4.22
C GLY A 289 3.67 18.11 -2.73
N HIS A 290 4.78 17.78 -2.09
CA HIS A 290 4.86 17.62 -0.66
C HIS A 290 6.25 18.00 -0.15
N LEU A 291 6.32 18.38 1.12
CA LEU A 291 7.53 18.52 1.91
C LEU A 291 7.33 17.79 3.22
N GLY A 292 8.23 16.88 3.53
CA GLY A 292 8.13 15.90 4.59
C GLY A 292 9.33 15.89 5.51
N PHE A 293 9.13 15.40 6.73
CA PHE A 293 10.17 15.15 7.70
C PHE A 293 9.91 13.85 8.46
N SER A 294 10.98 13.28 8.99
CA SER A 294 10.93 12.21 9.97
C SER A 294 11.99 12.43 11.05
N HIS A 295 11.70 11.94 12.25
CA HIS A 295 12.61 11.91 13.37
C HIS A 295 12.29 10.69 14.23
N VAL A 296 13.28 9.81 14.42
CA VAL A 296 13.21 8.64 15.31
C VAL A 296 14.25 8.78 16.41
N GLU A 297 13.87 8.37 17.62
CA GLU A 297 14.69 8.46 18.83
C GLU A 297 14.65 7.12 19.59
N GLY A 298 15.79 6.69 20.12
CA GLY A 298 15.93 5.42 20.83
C GLY A 298 17.31 5.26 21.44
N ASP A 299 17.57 4.08 22.00
CA ASP A 299 18.93 3.76 22.45
C ASP A 299 19.86 3.61 21.23
N ALA A 300 21.17 3.70 21.49
CA ALA A 300 22.18 3.67 20.43
C ALA A 300 22.12 2.37 19.59
N GLY A 301 21.77 1.24 20.21
CA GLY A 301 21.51 -0.02 19.51
C GLY A 301 20.37 0.08 18.49
N ALA A 302 19.25 0.67 18.90
CA ALA A 302 18.04 0.77 18.07
C ALA A 302 18.30 1.66 16.85
N ILE A 303 18.94 2.80 17.06
CA ILE A 303 19.28 3.73 15.98
C ILE A 303 20.40 3.17 15.09
N ALA A 304 21.31 2.37 15.63
CA ALA A 304 22.27 1.65 14.81
C ALA A 304 21.59 0.54 13.97
N ALA A 305 20.50 -0.08 14.46
CA ALA A 305 19.68 -1.00 13.67
C ALA A 305 18.95 -0.26 12.54
N VAL A 306 18.35 0.91 12.82
CA VAL A 306 17.73 1.78 11.81
C VAL A 306 18.74 2.19 10.72
N GLN A 307 19.97 2.55 11.09
CA GLN A 307 21.03 2.88 10.13
C GLN A 307 21.45 1.69 9.26
N ARG A 308 21.42 0.47 9.81
CA ARG A 308 21.81 -0.77 9.09
C ARG A 308 20.69 -1.38 8.27
N ALA A 309 19.45 -0.97 8.51
CA ALA A 309 18.26 -1.51 7.88
C ALA A 309 18.33 -1.46 6.34
N SER A 310 17.61 -2.38 5.70
CA SER A 310 17.59 -2.52 4.25
C SER A 310 17.10 -1.30 3.49
N ALA A 311 16.39 -0.41 4.19
CA ALA A 311 15.96 0.87 3.64
C ALA A 311 17.11 1.84 3.34
N ARG A 312 18.32 1.65 3.89
CA ARG A 312 19.40 2.66 3.78
C ARG A 312 20.86 2.17 3.88
N TYR A 313 21.14 1.05 4.54
CA TYR A 313 22.48 0.41 4.58
C TYR A 313 23.70 1.35 4.82
N TYR A 314 23.75 2.12 5.92
CA TYR A 314 24.88 3.04 6.19
C TYR A 314 26.24 2.33 6.41
N GLN A 315 26.24 1.02 6.60
CA GLN A 315 27.43 0.19 6.80
C GLN A 315 28.20 -0.16 5.51
N ARG A 316 27.69 0.27 4.36
CA ARG A 316 28.31 -0.01 3.06
C ARG A 316 29.78 0.41 3.05
N PRO A 317 30.70 -0.43 2.53
CA PRO A 317 32.13 -0.11 2.55
C PRO A 317 32.56 0.92 1.48
N ASP A 318 31.71 1.17 0.49
CA ASP A 318 31.97 2.06 -0.65
C ASP A 318 31.26 3.40 -0.56
N ILE A 319 30.52 3.67 0.52
CA ILE A 319 29.79 4.91 0.71
C ILE A 319 30.70 5.98 1.30
N ASP A 320 30.80 7.14 0.65
CA ASP A 320 31.72 8.22 1.03
C ASP A 320 31.01 9.49 1.56
N TYR A 321 29.67 9.52 1.50
CA TYR A 321 28.83 10.63 1.96
C TYR A 321 28.02 10.32 3.23
N LEU A 322 28.04 9.06 3.69
CA LEU A 322 27.40 8.62 4.94
C LEU A 322 28.38 7.83 5.79
N THR A 323 28.11 7.75 7.08
CA THR A 323 28.91 6.95 8.02
C THR A 323 27.99 6.35 9.05
N LEU A 324 28.11 5.03 9.27
CA LEU A 324 27.43 4.34 10.36
C LEU A 324 27.99 4.85 11.71
N ASP A 325 27.16 5.56 12.45
CA ASP A 325 27.50 6.06 13.78
C ASP A 325 26.69 5.30 14.83
N THR A 326 27.35 4.33 15.46
CA THR A 326 26.75 3.45 16.48
C THR A 326 26.51 4.14 17.82
N THR A 327 26.87 5.42 17.97
CA THR A 327 26.65 6.19 19.20
C THR A 327 25.43 7.09 19.13
N ARG A 328 24.80 7.24 17.95
CA ARG A 328 23.60 8.07 17.77
C ARG A 328 22.41 7.51 18.52
N THR A 329 21.67 8.40 19.16
CA THR A 329 20.39 8.11 19.82
C THR A 329 19.19 8.69 19.07
N SER A 330 19.42 9.26 17.89
CA SER A 330 18.35 9.70 16.99
C SER A 330 18.78 9.67 15.52
N LEU A 331 17.80 9.59 14.62
CA LEU A 331 17.97 9.76 13.18
C LEU A 331 16.83 10.62 12.64
N GLY A 332 17.12 11.50 11.70
CA GLY A 332 16.09 12.32 11.05
C GLY A 332 16.39 12.53 9.58
N GLY A 333 15.34 12.84 8.83
CA GLY A 333 15.41 13.03 7.39
C GLY A 333 14.24 13.83 6.86
N TYR A 334 14.27 14.07 5.56
CA TYR A 334 13.22 14.75 4.83
C TYR A 334 12.78 13.95 3.60
N SER A 335 11.57 14.25 3.16
CA SER A 335 11.08 13.90 1.83
C SER A 335 10.63 15.15 1.10
N ALA A 336 10.75 15.16 -0.22
CA ALA A 336 10.23 16.23 -1.05
C ALA A 336 9.71 15.65 -2.35
N GLY A 337 8.61 16.20 -2.85
CA GLY A 337 8.10 15.86 -4.16
C GLY A 337 7.42 17.04 -4.81
N LEU A 338 7.55 17.14 -6.13
CA LEU A 338 6.91 18.17 -6.93
C LEU A 338 6.45 17.55 -8.24
N TYR A 339 5.20 17.77 -8.60
CA TYR A 339 4.69 17.39 -9.91
C TYR A 339 3.96 18.55 -10.58
N LEU A 340 4.17 18.66 -11.89
CA LEU A 340 3.48 19.58 -12.77
C LEU A 340 2.90 18.79 -13.92
N SER A 341 1.59 18.91 -14.14
CA SER A 341 0.93 18.17 -15.22
C SER A 341 -0.17 18.95 -15.91
N LYS A 342 -0.44 18.54 -17.15
CA LYS A 342 -1.61 18.93 -17.94
C LYS A 342 -2.53 17.72 -18.07
N ASN A 343 -3.62 17.70 -17.31
CA ASN A 343 -4.52 16.54 -17.17
C ASN A 343 -5.79 16.65 -18.04
N SER A 344 -6.02 17.78 -18.69
CA SER A 344 -7.17 18.01 -19.58
C SER A 344 -6.72 18.57 -20.93
N GLY A 345 -7.51 18.29 -21.97
CA GLY A 345 -7.23 18.69 -23.34
C GLY A 345 -7.61 17.60 -24.34
N ARG A 346 -7.62 17.97 -25.63
CA ARG A 346 -8.01 17.05 -26.71
C ARG A 346 -6.94 15.98 -26.97
N HIS A 347 -5.72 16.41 -27.33
CA HIS A 347 -4.69 15.50 -27.84
C HIS A 347 -3.54 15.30 -26.87
N TRP A 348 -2.85 16.38 -26.51
CA TRP A 348 -1.60 16.31 -25.78
C TRP A 348 -1.81 16.53 -24.28
N LEU A 349 -1.42 15.52 -23.50
CA LEU A 349 -1.27 15.55 -22.06
C LEU A 349 0.20 15.29 -21.72
N TRP A 350 0.68 15.84 -20.63
CA TRP A 350 2.07 15.66 -20.20
C TRP A 350 2.17 15.87 -18.71
N GLY A 351 3.24 15.33 -18.12
CA GLY A 351 3.57 15.55 -16.73
C GLY A 351 5.07 15.41 -16.49
N SER A 352 5.51 16.06 -15.44
CA SER A 352 6.86 15.95 -14.89
C SER A 352 6.73 15.85 -13.37
N SER A 353 7.46 14.92 -12.77
CA SER A 353 7.43 14.64 -11.33
C SER A 353 8.85 14.41 -10.83
N PHE A 354 9.22 15.16 -9.80
CA PHE A 354 10.46 15.01 -9.04
C PHE A 354 10.14 14.47 -7.65
N TRP A 355 10.99 13.60 -7.12
CA TRP A 355 10.96 13.14 -5.74
C TRP A 355 12.36 13.07 -5.17
N ALA A 356 12.47 13.22 -3.86
CA ALA A 356 13.70 13.03 -3.11
C ALA A 356 13.39 12.59 -1.68
N GLU A 357 14.09 11.58 -1.21
CA GLU A 357 14.03 11.06 0.16
C GLU A 357 15.45 11.01 0.69
N SER A 358 15.75 11.83 1.69
CA SER A 358 17.09 11.89 2.27
C SER A 358 17.47 10.53 2.89
N PRO A 359 18.77 10.21 3.02
CA PRO A 359 19.20 8.94 3.61
C PRO A 359 18.69 8.69 5.05
N GLY A 360 18.38 9.76 5.80
CA GLY A 360 17.90 9.66 7.18
C GLY A 360 16.38 9.56 7.31
N PHE A 361 15.65 9.52 6.20
CA PHE A 361 14.19 9.47 6.21
C PHE A 361 13.69 8.10 6.69
N GLU A 362 12.76 8.06 7.65
CA GLU A 362 12.28 6.83 8.32
C GLU A 362 10.80 6.96 8.69
N LEU A 363 9.95 6.08 8.18
CA LEU A 363 8.50 6.07 8.41
C LEU A 363 7.95 4.76 8.98
N ASN A 364 8.78 3.74 9.18
CA ASN A 364 8.33 2.37 9.43
C ASN A 364 7.56 2.17 10.75
N ASP A 365 7.55 3.14 11.67
CA ASP A 365 6.84 2.99 12.94
C ASP A 365 5.31 3.11 12.83
N VAL A 366 4.80 3.98 11.97
CA VAL A 366 3.35 4.15 11.73
C VAL A 366 3.00 4.32 10.24
N GLY A 367 4.01 4.48 9.40
CA GLY A 367 3.92 4.54 7.96
C GLY A 367 4.63 3.37 7.29
N ARG A 368 4.99 3.58 6.03
CA ARG A 368 5.67 2.61 5.17
C ARG A 368 6.87 3.24 4.47
N LEU A 369 7.99 2.54 4.46
CA LEU A 369 9.20 2.92 3.72
C LEU A 369 9.88 1.65 3.21
N ASN A 370 10.08 1.56 1.89
CA ASN A 370 10.89 0.48 1.30
C ASN A 370 12.37 0.85 1.30
N SER A 371 12.70 2.02 0.76
CA SER A 371 14.04 2.57 0.75
C SER A 371 14.03 4.07 0.93
N SER A 372 15.19 4.60 1.26
CA SER A 372 15.53 6.02 1.30
C SER A 372 16.88 6.20 0.62
N ASP A 373 17.41 7.43 0.61
CA ASP A 373 18.63 7.77 -0.13
C ASP A 373 18.41 7.75 -1.65
N ASP A 374 17.25 8.26 -2.08
CA ASP A 374 16.82 8.19 -3.46
C ASP A 374 16.30 9.57 -3.90
N ALA A 375 16.68 10.02 -5.09
CA ALA A 375 16.15 11.21 -5.73
C ALA A 375 15.98 10.96 -7.23
N GLY A 376 14.81 11.33 -7.77
CA GLY A 376 14.45 10.98 -9.12
C GLY A 376 13.57 11.98 -9.83
N LEU A 377 13.49 11.79 -11.15
CA LEU A 377 12.67 12.56 -12.06
C LEU A 377 11.97 11.59 -13.00
N GLN A 378 10.68 11.83 -13.23
CA GLN A 378 9.89 11.15 -14.25
C GLN A 378 9.21 12.19 -15.13
N VAL A 379 9.16 11.91 -16.42
CA VAL A 379 8.43 12.71 -17.40
C VAL A 379 7.60 11.80 -18.28
N TYR A 380 6.42 12.28 -18.70
CA TYR A 380 5.63 11.60 -19.72
C TYR A 380 4.99 12.58 -20.69
N LEU A 381 4.80 12.12 -21.92
CA LEU A 381 4.05 12.78 -22.96
C LEU A 381 3.05 11.79 -23.56
N ARG A 382 1.77 12.14 -23.51
CA ARG A 382 0.69 11.34 -24.04
C ARG A 382 -0.02 12.07 -25.18
N TYR A 383 -0.19 11.36 -26.29
CA TYR A 383 -1.14 11.70 -27.33
C TYR A 383 -2.39 10.83 -27.18
N ARG A 384 -3.58 11.42 -27.30
CA ARG A 384 -4.85 10.67 -27.38
C ARG A 384 -5.78 11.20 -28.47
N GLU A 385 -6.59 10.32 -29.04
CA GLU A 385 -7.80 10.67 -29.79
C GLU A 385 -9.00 10.01 -29.11
N THR A 386 -9.88 10.85 -28.58
CA THR A 386 -11.06 10.44 -27.80
C THR A 386 -12.30 10.27 -28.68
N LEU A 387 -12.25 10.70 -29.94
CA LEU A 387 -13.34 10.59 -30.89
C LEU A 387 -13.15 9.37 -31.80
N PRO A 388 -14.24 8.67 -32.15
CA PRO A 388 -14.16 7.51 -33.05
C PRO A 388 -13.63 7.88 -34.44
N THR A 389 -12.73 7.05 -34.96
CA THR A 389 -12.12 7.13 -36.30
C THR A 389 -12.55 5.93 -37.16
N ARG A 390 -12.08 5.79 -38.39
CA ARG A 390 -12.46 4.66 -39.26
C ARG A 390 -12.23 3.28 -38.62
N TYR A 391 -11.16 3.12 -37.86
CA TYR A 391 -10.73 1.82 -37.32
C TYR A 391 -10.86 1.70 -35.79
N PHE A 392 -10.78 2.83 -35.08
CA PHE A 392 -10.70 2.85 -33.62
C PHE A 392 -11.86 3.65 -33.02
N GLN A 393 -12.39 3.19 -31.90
CA GLN A 393 -13.29 3.95 -31.05
C GLN A 393 -12.55 5.07 -30.32
N ASN A 394 -11.34 4.80 -29.85
CA ASN A 394 -10.37 5.76 -29.34
C ASN A 394 -8.99 5.10 -29.32
N TYR A 395 -7.94 5.91 -29.18
CA TYR A 395 -6.58 5.41 -29.00
C TYR A 395 -5.71 6.42 -28.26
N GLN A 396 -4.68 5.93 -27.59
CA GLN A 396 -3.64 6.76 -26.98
C GLN A 396 -2.26 6.11 -27.08
N PHE A 397 -1.24 6.97 -27.15
CA PHE A 397 0.16 6.61 -27.13
C PHE A 397 0.86 7.46 -26.07
N GLU A 398 1.72 6.84 -25.28
CA GLU A 398 2.51 7.50 -24.26
C GLU A 398 3.98 7.14 -24.42
N ILE A 399 4.84 8.15 -24.28
CA ILE A 399 6.26 7.97 -24.04
C ILE A 399 6.56 8.48 -22.65
N SER A 400 7.24 7.69 -21.84
CA SER A 400 7.67 8.05 -20.51
C SER A 400 9.17 7.82 -20.36
N SER A 401 9.79 8.53 -19.42
CA SER A 401 11.13 8.22 -18.96
C SER A 401 11.27 8.58 -17.50
N ALA A 402 12.00 7.75 -16.74
CA ALA A 402 12.37 8.04 -15.37
C ALA A 402 13.87 7.83 -15.15
N GLY A 403 14.43 8.55 -14.20
CA GLY A 403 15.78 8.38 -13.71
C GLY A 403 15.82 8.57 -12.21
N GLU A 404 16.65 7.79 -11.53
CA GLU A 404 16.83 7.83 -10.08
C GLU A 404 18.32 7.74 -9.75
N TRP A 405 18.73 8.49 -8.73
CA TRP A 405 20.08 8.56 -8.20
C TRP A 405 20.03 8.49 -6.68
N ASN A 406 21.07 7.94 -6.07
CA ASN A 406 21.29 8.13 -4.63
C ASN A 406 22.02 9.44 -4.36
N TYR A 407 22.16 9.83 -3.09
CA TYR A 407 22.80 11.10 -2.72
C TYR A 407 24.32 11.11 -2.98
N GLY A 408 24.92 9.95 -3.22
CA GLY A 408 26.27 9.81 -3.75
C GLY A 408 26.39 10.11 -5.25
N GLY A 409 25.27 10.36 -5.93
CA GLY A 409 25.23 10.60 -7.37
C GLY A 409 25.30 9.33 -8.22
N GLU A 410 25.22 8.15 -7.60
CA GLU A 410 25.13 6.88 -8.34
C GLU A 410 23.73 6.73 -8.92
N ARG A 411 23.65 6.54 -10.24
CA ARG A 411 22.38 6.28 -10.92
C ARG A 411 21.85 4.90 -10.52
N GLN A 412 20.72 4.84 -9.82
CA GLN A 412 20.04 3.61 -9.40
C GLN A 412 19.15 3.06 -10.52
N LEU A 413 18.51 3.96 -11.28
CA LEU A 413 17.59 3.60 -12.36
C LEU A 413 17.71 4.60 -13.50
N SER A 414 17.56 4.11 -14.74
CA SER A 414 17.20 4.97 -15.86
C SER A 414 16.48 4.16 -16.92
N VAL A 415 15.29 4.65 -17.25
CA VAL A 415 14.27 3.88 -17.92
C VAL A 415 13.52 4.73 -18.93
N ALA A 416 13.13 4.13 -20.05
CA ALA A 416 12.26 4.73 -21.05
C ALA A 416 11.19 3.73 -21.46
N GLU A 417 9.95 4.18 -21.57
CA GLU A 417 8.80 3.34 -21.86
C GLU A 417 7.97 3.91 -23.00
N LEU A 418 7.36 3.00 -23.75
CA LEU A 418 6.38 3.28 -24.78
C LEU A 418 5.12 2.47 -24.46
N ALA A 419 4.01 3.15 -24.30
CA ALA A 419 2.72 2.52 -24.07
C ALA A 419 1.72 2.92 -25.17
N ALA A 420 0.85 1.97 -25.53
CA ALA A 420 -0.23 2.15 -26.46
C ALA A 420 -1.50 1.49 -25.93
N GLU A 421 -2.63 2.19 -26.00
CA GLU A 421 -3.94 1.61 -25.74
C GLU A 421 -4.86 1.94 -26.90
N LEU A 422 -5.39 0.89 -27.55
CA LEU A 422 -6.25 0.99 -28.72
C LEU A 422 -7.59 0.34 -28.39
N MET A 423 -8.68 1.07 -28.60
CA MET A 423 -10.02 0.51 -28.56
C MET A 423 -10.54 0.40 -29.99
N LEU A 424 -10.81 -0.83 -30.45
CA LEU A 424 -11.38 -1.09 -31.77
C LEU A 424 -12.87 -0.72 -31.81
N ARG A 425 -13.46 -0.64 -33.02
CA ARG A 425 -14.89 -0.34 -33.21
C ARG A 425 -15.84 -1.37 -32.59
N ASN A 426 -15.38 -2.59 -32.38
CA ASN A 426 -16.13 -3.65 -31.68
C ASN A 426 -15.80 -3.70 -30.17
N PHE A 427 -15.20 -2.64 -29.62
CA PHE A 427 -14.81 -2.48 -28.22
C PHE A 427 -13.80 -3.50 -27.70
N TRP A 428 -13.12 -4.21 -28.60
CA TRP A 428 -11.91 -4.95 -28.21
C TRP A 428 -10.83 -3.94 -27.85
N ARG A 429 -10.12 -4.23 -26.76
CA ARG A 429 -9.04 -3.39 -26.26
C ARG A 429 -7.72 -4.11 -26.45
N ILE A 430 -6.78 -3.42 -27.08
CA ILE A 430 -5.39 -3.84 -27.21
C ILE A 430 -4.56 -2.88 -26.36
N LYS A 431 -3.78 -3.44 -25.44
CA LYS A 431 -2.77 -2.71 -24.67
C LYS A 431 -1.41 -3.25 -25.04
N GLY A 432 -0.45 -2.35 -25.25
CA GLY A 432 0.94 -2.71 -25.48
C GLY A 432 1.83 -1.77 -24.67
N GLU A 433 2.79 -2.34 -23.96
CA GLU A 433 3.82 -1.60 -23.25
C GLU A 433 5.18 -2.20 -23.59
N PHE A 434 6.17 -1.34 -23.80
CA PHE A 434 7.55 -1.74 -23.98
C PHE A 434 8.44 -0.79 -23.18
N GLY A 435 9.34 -1.35 -22.39
CA GLY A 435 10.27 -0.58 -21.59
C GLY A 435 11.71 -1.03 -21.80
N TYR A 436 12.62 -0.09 -21.64
CA TYR A 436 14.07 -0.31 -21.72
C TYR A 436 14.76 0.36 -20.53
N SER A 437 15.56 -0.41 -19.80
CA SER A 437 16.42 0.08 -18.73
C SER A 437 17.89 0.08 -19.16
N THR A 438 18.59 1.17 -18.86
CA THR A 438 20.04 1.27 -19.08
C THR A 438 20.82 0.62 -17.95
N ARG A 439 22.15 0.46 -18.12
CA ARG A 439 22.99 0.00 -16.99
C ARG A 439 22.94 1.04 -15.87
N ALA A 440 22.79 0.59 -14.64
CA ALA A 440 22.76 1.45 -13.46
C ALA A 440 23.58 0.79 -12.34
N GLN A 441 23.52 1.35 -11.14
CA GLN A 441 24.04 0.76 -9.92
C GLN A 441 22.87 0.32 -9.03
N SER A 442 23.17 -0.51 -8.05
CA SER A 442 22.23 -0.83 -6.98
C SER A 442 23.01 -0.94 -5.69
N ASP A 443 22.71 -0.02 -4.78
CA ASP A 443 23.20 0.01 -3.41
C ASP A 443 22.51 -1.01 -2.48
N LYS A 444 21.47 -1.68 -2.97
CA LYS A 444 20.64 -2.62 -2.19
C LYS A 444 20.93 -4.09 -2.50
N LEU A 445 21.49 -4.42 -3.67
CA LEU A 445 21.66 -5.81 -4.15
C LEU A 445 22.60 -6.67 -3.29
N THR A 446 23.61 -6.08 -2.66
CA THR A 446 24.59 -6.77 -1.80
C THR A 446 24.22 -6.77 -0.33
N ARG A 447 23.03 -6.25 0.02
CA ARG A 447 22.49 -6.20 1.39
C ARG A 447 23.45 -5.60 2.43
N GLY A 448 23.99 -4.42 2.13
CA GLY A 448 24.95 -3.72 2.98
C GLY A 448 26.42 -3.89 2.58
N GLY A 449 26.71 -4.68 1.55
CA GLY A 449 27.99 -4.67 0.84
C GLY A 449 28.12 -3.51 -0.16
N PRO A 450 29.17 -3.47 -1.01
CA PRO A 450 29.35 -2.39 -1.97
C PRO A 450 28.25 -2.37 -3.04
N SER A 451 28.08 -1.23 -3.70
CA SER A 451 27.21 -1.03 -4.84
C SER A 451 27.47 -2.07 -5.92
N MET A 452 26.40 -2.61 -6.51
CA MET A 452 26.50 -3.61 -7.57
C MET A 452 25.87 -3.11 -8.86
N GLY A 453 26.62 -3.19 -9.96
CA GLY A 453 26.12 -2.82 -11.28
C GLY A 453 24.89 -3.63 -11.69
N SER A 454 23.85 -2.95 -12.15
CA SER A 454 22.69 -3.53 -12.80
C SER A 454 22.87 -3.47 -14.33
N GLY A 455 22.55 -4.58 -15.00
CA GLY A 455 22.68 -4.70 -16.45
C GLY A 455 21.55 -3.98 -17.19
N ARG A 456 21.71 -3.79 -18.51
CA ARG A 456 20.62 -3.30 -19.36
C ARG A 456 19.47 -4.30 -19.33
N GLY A 457 18.25 -3.83 -19.50
CA GLY A 457 17.08 -4.69 -19.58
C GLY A 457 16.03 -4.16 -20.53
N TRP A 458 15.12 -5.03 -20.91
CA TRP A 458 13.88 -4.64 -21.54
C TRP A 458 12.75 -5.51 -21.00
N TRP A 459 11.53 -4.97 -21.05
CA TRP A 459 10.32 -5.73 -20.85
C TRP A 459 9.28 -5.32 -21.88
N GLY A 460 8.31 -6.19 -22.09
CA GLY A 460 7.16 -5.91 -22.92
C GLY A 460 5.93 -6.60 -22.36
N GLU A 461 4.82 -5.90 -22.37
CA GLU A 461 3.50 -6.43 -22.07
C GLU A 461 2.56 -6.24 -23.25
N VAL A 462 1.79 -7.27 -23.58
CA VAL A 462 0.68 -7.16 -24.54
C VAL A 462 -0.56 -7.76 -23.91
N GLY A 463 -1.62 -6.96 -23.89
CA GLY A 463 -2.95 -7.33 -23.42
C GLY A 463 -3.98 -7.26 -24.53
N LEU A 464 -4.87 -8.25 -24.61
CA LEU A 464 -6.03 -8.26 -25.48
C LEU A 464 -7.26 -8.64 -24.67
N SER A 465 -8.31 -7.85 -24.76
CA SER A 465 -9.61 -8.15 -24.14
C SER A 465 -10.74 -7.80 -25.09
N ASN A 466 -11.88 -8.49 -24.94
CA ASN A 466 -13.10 -8.08 -25.62
C ASN A 466 -13.86 -7.00 -24.83
N SER A 467 -15.06 -6.69 -25.32
CA SER A 467 -15.94 -5.73 -24.65
C SER A 467 -16.27 -6.18 -23.22
N PHE A 468 -16.13 -5.27 -22.25
CA PHE A 468 -16.55 -5.52 -20.86
C PHE A 468 -18.06 -5.77 -20.72
N ALA A 469 -18.84 -5.41 -21.75
CA ALA A 469 -20.26 -5.69 -21.85
C ALA A 469 -20.59 -7.11 -22.34
N ALA A 470 -19.62 -7.84 -22.88
CA ALA A 470 -19.90 -9.14 -23.48
C ALA A 470 -20.43 -10.14 -22.45
N THR A 471 -21.38 -10.99 -22.85
CA THR A 471 -21.89 -12.09 -22.02
C THR A 471 -20.80 -13.12 -21.70
N THR A 472 -19.90 -13.34 -22.65
CA THR A 472 -18.64 -14.06 -22.47
C THR A 472 -17.50 -13.04 -22.53
N ARG A 473 -16.90 -12.75 -21.39
CA ARG A 473 -15.74 -11.86 -21.27
C ARG A 473 -14.47 -12.68 -21.30
N TRP A 474 -13.47 -12.19 -22.00
CA TRP A 474 -12.14 -12.77 -21.98
C TRP A 474 -11.06 -11.71 -22.02
N GLU A 475 -9.95 -12.04 -21.36
CA GLU A 475 -8.72 -11.25 -21.33
C GLU A 475 -7.53 -12.19 -21.48
N LEU A 476 -6.55 -11.75 -22.26
CA LEU A 476 -5.27 -12.42 -22.43
C LEU A 476 -4.17 -11.39 -22.21
N GLY A 477 -3.17 -11.75 -21.41
CA GLY A 477 -2.00 -10.92 -21.15
C GLY A 477 -0.74 -11.75 -21.26
N LEU A 478 0.26 -11.19 -21.94
CA LEU A 478 1.61 -11.74 -22.01
C LEU A 478 2.59 -10.67 -21.56
N TYR A 479 3.38 -10.99 -20.55
CA TYR A 479 4.51 -10.18 -20.08
C TYR A 479 5.80 -10.96 -20.28
N THR A 480 6.84 -10.29 -20.75
CA THR A 480 8.19 -10.84 -20.73
C THR A 480 9.23 -9.78 -20.43
N SER A 481 10.26 -10.14 -19.69
CA SER A 481 11.42 -9.31 -19.46
C SER A 481 12.71 -10.09 -19.63
N ARG A 482 13.77 -9.37 -20.00
CA ARG A 482 15.12 -9.93 -20.06
C ARG A 482 16.16 -8.88 -19.72
N THR A 483 17.13 -9.28 -18.91
CA THR A 483 18.30 -8.49 -18.59
C THR A 483 19.54 -9.01 -19.32
N GLU A 484 20.50 -8.11 -19.54
CA GLU A 484 21.84 -8.38 -20.07
C GLU A 484 22.56 -9.47 -19.26
N LEU A 485 22.33 -9.48 -17.95
CA LEU A 485 22.97 -10.40 -17.00
C LEU A 485 22.25 -11.75 -16.87
N GLY A 486 21.18 -11.98 -17.63
CA GLY A 486 20.56 -13.30 -17.78
C GLY A 486 19.29 -13.54 -16.97
N SER A 487 18.88 -12.61 -16.10
CA SER A 487 17.56 -12.69 -15.44
C SER A 487 16.44 -12.52 -16.47
N ARG A 488 15.36 -13.29 -16.32
CA ARG A 488 14.25 -13.38 -17.26
C ARG A 488 12.94 -13.59 -16.54
N GLU A 489 11.89 -13.01 -17.08
CA GLU A 489 10.54 -13.26 -16.62
C GLU A 489 9.63 -13.54 -17.82
N VAL A 490 8.72 -14.49 -17.65
CA VAL A 490 7.62 -14.73 -18.58
C VAL A 490 6.38 -14.95 -17.73
N SER A 491 5.36 -14.13 -17.94
CA SER A 491 4.04 -14.36 -17.37
C SER A 491 3.00 -14.38 -18.48
N ALA A 492 2.14 -15.39 -18.45
CA ALA A 492 0.96 -15.47 -19.29
C ALA A 492 -0.27 -15.55 -18.39
N ARG A 493 -1.21 -14.63 -18.58
CA ARG A 493 -2.48 -14.59 -17.87
C ARG A 493 -3.63 -14.72 -18.85
N GLY A 494 -4.61 -15.52 -18.48
CA GLY A 494 -5.89 -15.58 -19.15
C GLY A 494 -7.00 -15.32 -18.15
N GLN A 495 -8.11 -14.78 -18.63
CA GLN A 495 -9.36 -14.74 -17.90
C GLN A 495 -10.48 -15.08 -18.88
N LEU A 496 -11.40 -15.94 -18.45
CA LEU A 496 -12.63 -16.25 -19.15
C LEU A 496 -13.75 -16.18 -18.11
N SER A 497 -14.70 -15.26 -18.30
CA SER A 497 -15.92 -15.16 -17.50
C SER A 497 -17.11 -15.35 -18.42
N PHE A 498 -18.00 -16.27 -18.04
CA PHE A 498 -19.15 -16.64 -18.84
C PHE A 498 -20.41 -16.58 -17.98
N ARG A 499 -21.43 -15.88 -18.50
CA ARG A 499 -22.75 -15.79 -17.89
C ARG A 499 -23.80 -16.42 -18.83
N PRO A 500 -24.06 -17.73 -18.73
CA PRO A 500 -25.05 -18.41 -19.58
C PRO A 500 -26.49 -17.96 -19.31
N GLY A 501 -26.74 -17.29 -18.19
CA GLY A 501 -28.03 -16.74 -17.82
C GLY A 501 -27.90 -15.76 -16.65
N SER A 502 -29.04 -15.23 -16.16
CA SER A 502 -29.06 -14.23 -15.08
C SER A 502 -28.69 -14.77 -13.69
N ARG A 503 -28.60 -16.10 -13.54
CA ARG A 503 -28.35 -16.77 -12.25
C ARG A 503 -26.97 -17.40 -12.13
N TRP A 504 -26.25 -17.55 -13.24
CA TRP A 504 -24.97 -18.27 -13.29
C TRP A 504 -23.86 -17.32 -13.73
N GLU A 505 -22.77 -17.32 -13.00
CA GLU A 505 -21.50 -16.76 -13.45
C GLU A 505 -20.39 -17.76 -13.17
N LEU A 506 -19.69 -18.17 -14.21
CA LEU A 506 -18.49 -18.99 -14.13
C LEU A 506 -17.30 -18.14 -14.56
N SER A 507 -16.22 -18.14 -13.79
CA SER A 507 -14.96 -17.54 -14.21
C SER A 507 -13.77 -18.46 -13.97
N LEU A 508 -12.88 -18.49 -14.95
CA LEU A 508 -11.61 -19.21 -14.93
C LEU A 508 -10.50 -18.21 -15.26
N ALA A 509 -9.47 -18.12 -14.43
CA ALA A 509 -8.33 -17.23 -14.66
C ALA A 509 -7.00 -17.98 -14.53
N PRO A 510 -6.54 -18.67 -15.59
CA PRO A 510 -5.26 -19.36 -15.57
C PRO A 510 -4.10 -18.36 -15.60
N ARG A 511 -3.07 -18.64 -14.82
CA ARG A 511 -1.82 -17.88 -14.78
C ARG A 511 -0.63 -18.82 -14.84
N PHE A 512 0.24 -18.57 -15.81
CA PHE A 512 1.58 -19.12 -15.84
C PHE A 512 2.57 -18.00 -15.47
N TYR A 513 3.48 -18.31 -14.57
CA TYR A 513 4.54 -17.41 -14.15
C TYR A 513 5.85 -18.19 -14.09
N ARG A 514 6.86 -17.69 -14.80
CA ARG A 514 8.23 -18.16 -14.67
C ARG A 514 9.16 -16.98 -14.48
N HIS A 515 9.91 -16.99 -13.39
CA HIS A 515 10.87 -15.96 -13.07
C HIS A 515 12.22 -16.59 -12.74
N ILE A 516 13.25 -16.16 -13.48
CA ILE A 516 14.63 -16.56 -13.28
C ILE A 516 15.40 -15.32 -12.81
N SER A 517 15.76 -15.27 -11.54
CA SER A 517 16.68 -14.29 -10.99
C SER A 517 18.06 -14.92 -10.88
N VAL A 518 19.07 -14.35 -11.54
CA VAL A 518 20.45 -14.90 -11.55
C VAL A 518 21.34 -14.31 -10.44
N ARG A 519 20.83 -13.35 -9.68
CA ARG A 519 21.58 -12.57 -8.68
C ARG A 519 20.79 -12.41 -7.39
N GLN A 520 20.21 -13.50 -6.90
CA GLN A 520 19.60 -13.50 -5.57
C GLN A 520 20.73 -13.51 -4.53
N TYR A 521 20.82 -12.49 -3.70
CA TYR A 521 21.81 -12.46 -2.62
C TYR A 521 21.58 -13.61 -1.64
N VAL A 522 22.66 -14.31 -1.27
CA VAL A 522 22.64 -15.40 -0.28
C VAL A 522 23.36 -14.97 0.98
N THR A 523 24.65 -14.65 0.87
CA THR A 523 25.51 -14.33 2.01
C THR A 523 26.83 -13.71 1.53
N GLU A 524 27.72 -13.40 2.47
CA GLU A 524 29.10 -13.01 2.20
C GLU A 524 30.11 -13.89 2.96
N ALA A 525 31.33 -13.98 2.44
CA ALA A 525 32.43 -14.71 3.07
C ALA A 525 33.74 -13.92 3.00
N ALA A 526 34.68 -14.20 3.90
CA ALA A 526 36.02 -13.60 3.85
C ALA A 526 36.83 -14.07 2.61
N GLY A 527 37.87 -13.30 2.25
CA GLY A 527 38.82 -13.65 1.18
C GLY A 527 38.42 -13.16 -0.21
N GLY A 528 37.78 -11.99 -0.29
CA GLY A 528 37.46 -11.30 -1.54
C GLY A 528 38.64 -10.53 -2.12
N ARG A 529 38.42 -9.93 -3.29
CA ARG A 529 39.40 -9.04 -3.94
C ARG A 529 39.34 -7.64 -3.32
N ALA A 530 40.28 -6.77 -3.70
CA ALA A 530 40.31 -5.39 -3.23
C ALA A 530 39.05 -4.61 -3.66
N GLU A 531 38.56 -4.86 -4.87
CA GLU A 531 37.35 -4.24 -5.44
C GLU A 531 36.06 -4.65 -4.72
N THR A 532 36.12 -5.75 -3.96
CA THR A 532 35.00 -6.23 -3.13
C THR A 532 35.33 -6.10 -1.63
N TYR A 533 36.26 -5.22 -1.28
CA TYR A 533 36.60 -4.87 0.10
C TYR A 533 36.99 -6.08 0.95
N GLY A 534 37.71 -7.04 0.34
CA GLY A 534 38.16 -8.25 1.02
C GLY A 534 37.05 -9.27 1.33
N ARG A 535 35.82 -9.04 0.83
CA ARG A 535 34.65 -9.92 0.98
C ARG A 535 34.25 -10.56 -0.34
N ARG A 536 33.77 -11.80 -0.30
CA ARG A 536 33.15 -12.52 -1.42
C ARG A 536 31.65 -12.49 -1.22
N TYR A 537 30.94 -11.79 -2.10
CA TYR A 537 29.47 -11.75 -2.10
C TYR A 537 28.93 -12.93 -2.92
N ILE A 538 28.12 -13.77 -2.29
CA ILE A 538 27.61 -15.02 -2.84
C ILE A 538 26.16 -14.81 -3.27
N PHE A 539 25.89 -15.16 -4.52
CA PHE A 539 24.57 -15.07 -5.13
C PHE A 539 24.13 -16.43 -5.67
N ALA A 540 22.83 -16.68 -5.64
CA ALA A 540 22.19 -17.85 -6.21
C ALA A 540 21.32 -17.48 -7.41
N THR A 541 21.04 -18.50 -8.24
CA THR A 541 19.99 -18.43 -9.25
C THR A 541 18.72 -19.04 -8.69
N VAL A 542 17.62 -18.30 -8.78
CA VAL A 542 16.28 -18.74 -8.41
C VAL A 542 15.47 -18.90 -9.69
N ASP A 543 14.97 -20.11 -9.98
CA ASP A 543 14.02 -20.40 -11.09
C ASP A 543 12.68 -20.79 -10.47
N GLN A 544 11.79 -19.81 -10.35
CA GLN A 544 10.42 -20.02 -9.88
C GLN A 544 9.51 -20.33 -11.07
N ARG A 545 8.66 -21.35 -10.92
CA ARG A 545 7.64 -21.73 -11.90
C ARG A 545 6.33 -21.99 -11.17
N ILE A 546 5.32 -21.22 -11.52
CA ILE A 546 3.99 -21.30 -10.90
C ILE A 546 2.98 -21.46 -12.03
N LEU A 547 2.10 -22.44 -11.89
CA LEU A 547 0.93 -22.61 -12.73
C LEU A 547 -0.30 -22.64 -11.82
N SER A 548 -0.99 -21.51 -11.74
CA SER A 548 -2.20 -21.41 -10.94
C SER A 548 -3.42 -21.13 -11.81
N SER A 549 -4.60 -21.38 -11.27
CA SER A 549 -5.83 -20.94 -11.90
C SER A 549 -6.89 -20.66 -10.87
N GLN A 550 -7.40 -19.43 -10.85
CA GLN A 550 -8.56 -19.10 -10.02
C GLN A 550 -9.83 -19.60 -10.71
N LEU A 551 -10.68 -20.29 -9.95
CA LEU A 551 -12.00 -20.74 -10.36
C LEU A 551 -13.04 -20.09 -9.44
N ARG A 552 -14.04 -19.43 -10.06
CA ARG A 552 -15.24 -18.99 -9.34
C ARG A 552 -16.49 -19.49 -10.02
N LEU A 553 -17.42 -19.97 -9.22
CA LEU A 553 -18.76 -20.34 -9.65
C LEU A 553 -19.77 -19.67 -8.72
N ASN A 554 -20.56 -18.77 -9.30
CA ASN A 554 -21.61 -18.06 -8.60
C ASN A 554 -22.97 -18.53 -9.10
N TYR A 555 -23.82 -18.93 -8.16
CA TYR A 555 -25.21 -19.28 -8.41
C TYR A 555 -26.15 -18.47 -7.52
N ALA A 556 -27.00 -17.65 -8.13
CA ALA A 556 -28.04 -16.93 -7.42
C ALA A 556 -29.34 -17.75 -7.42
N PHE A 557 -29.75 -18.24 -6.25
CA PHE A 557 -31.03 -18.92 -6.06
C PHE A 557 -32.18 -17.90 -6.09
N THR A 558 -31.98 -16.77 -5.40
CA THR A 558 -32.89 -15.62 -5.32
C THR A 558 -32.07 -14.31 -5.34
N PRO A 559 -32.70 -13.12 -5.46
CA PRO A 559 -31.98 -11.85 -5.38
C PRO A 559 -31.17 -11.65 -4.08
N ASP A 560 -31.60 -12.29 -2.98
CA ASP A 560 -31.02 -12.11 -1.65
C ASP A 560 -30.27 -13.36 -1.15
N PHE A 561 -30.15 -14.40 -1.99
CA PHE A 561 -29.48 -15.65 -1.62
C PHE A 561 -28.70 -16.24 -2.79
N SER A 562 -27.38 -16.31 -2.64
CA SER A 562 -26.44 -16.87 -3.61
C SER A 562 -25.43 -17.80 -2.93
N LEU A 563 -24.89 -18.74 -3.70
CA LEU A 563 -23.74 -19.55 -3.36
C LEU A 563 -22.57 -19.15 -4.26
N GLU A 564 -21.42 -18.85 -3.66
CA GLU A 564 -20.13 -18.66 -4.33
C GLU A 564 -19.22 -19.83 -3.97
N PHE A 565 -18.67 -20.49 -4.98
CA PHE A 565 -17.52 -21.36 -4.84
C PHE A 565 -16.28 -20.62 -5.33
N TYR A 566 -15.22 -20.64 -4.52
CA TYR A 566 -13.90 -20.13 -4.86
C TYR A 566 -12.86 -21.23 -4.67
N GLY A 567 -11.94 -21.35 -5.62
CA GLY A 567 -10.75 -22.20 -5.49
C GLY A 567 -9.61 -21.67 -6.33
N GLU A 568 -8.38 -21.82 -5.82
CA GLU A 568 -7.15 -21.41 -6.50
C GLU A 568 -6.09 -22.51 -6.35
N PRO A 569 -6.15 -23.59 -7.16
CA PRO A 569 -5.03 -24.50 -7.30
C PRO A 569 -3.79 -23.75 -7.84
N PHE A 570 -2.61 -24.08 -7.30
CA PHE A 570 -1.31 -23.53 -7.69
C PHE A 570 -0.24 -24.62 -7.77
#